data_AF-S4PVI7-F1
#
_entry.id   AF-S4PVI7-F1
#
_cell.length_a   1.000
_cell.length_b   1.000
_cell.length_c   1.000
_cell.angle_alpha   90.00
_cell.angle_beta   90.00
_cell.angle_gamma   90.00
#
_symmetry.space_group_name_H-M   'P 1'
#
loop_
_entity.id
_entity.type
_entity.pdbx_description
1 polymer ?
#
loop_
_entity_poly.entity_id
_entity_poly.type
_entity_poly.pdbx_seq_one_letter_code
_entity_poly.pdbx_strand_id
1 'polypeptide(L)'
;MAAVAAANAANANQPPSKRTKLDPSYSECGVTEEAVRRYLARKPMTTTELLTKFKSKRTGVSSERLVETMTQILKRINPVKQNINGKMYLSIKPT
;
A
#
# COMPACT_ATOMS: atom_id res chain seq x y z
N MET A 1 63.11 10.66 -5.90
CA MET A 1 62.72 9.30 -5.45
C MET A 1 61.35 9.39 -4.80
N ALA A 2 60.35 8.54 -5.02
CA ALA A 2 59.96 7.61 -6.06
C ALA A 2 58.53 7.22 -5.66
N ALA A 3 57.65 7.02 -6.64
CA ALA A 3 56.23 6.74 -6.47
C ALA A 3 55.95 5.41 -5.77
N VAL A 4 54.80 5.30 -5.09
CA VAL A 4 54.02 4.06 -5.05
C VAL A 4 52.53 4.36 -5.22
N ALA A 5 52.05 4.08 -6.43
CA ALA A 5 50.64 3.84 -6.72
C ALA A 5 50.31 2.38 -6.43
N ALA A 6 49.13 2.10 -5.88
CA ALA A 6 48.49 0.79 -5.98
C ALA A 6 46.97 0.95 -5.91
N ALA A 7 46.32 0.49 -6.97
CA ALA A 7 44.88 0.46 -7.16
C ALA A 7 44.19 -0.45 -6.15
N ASN A 8 42.98 -0.08 -5.71
CA ASN A 8 42.07 -1.01 -5.06
C ASN A 8 40.81 -1.21 -5.91
N ALA A 9 40.60 -2.48 -6.23
CA ALA A 9 39.69 -2.99 -7.22
C ALA A 9 38.22 -2.89 -6.80
N ALA A 10 37.38 -2.99 -7.82
CA ALA A 10 35.94 -3.13 -7.77
C ALA A 10 35.47 -4.06 -6.63
N ASN A 11 34.57 -3.55 -5.79
CA ASN A 11 33.65 -4.39 -5.04
C ASN A 11 32.24 -4.20 -5.60
N ALA A 12 31.83 -5.19 -6.40
CA ALA A 12 30.46 -5.37 -6.83
C ALA A 12 29.63 -5.89 -5.64
N ASN A 13 28.73 -5.09 -5.09
CA ASN A 13 27.41 -5.57 -4.64
C ASN A 13 26.49 -4.44 -4.12
N GLN A 14 25.26 -4.43 -4.65
CA GLN A 14 23.99 -4.14 -3.95
C GLN A 14 23.43 -2.70 -3.85
N PRO A 15 22.08 -2.55 -3.80
CA PRO A 15 21.24 -2.02 -4.88
C PRO A 15 20.56 -0.66 -4.55
N PRO A 16 19.92 0.01 -5.54
CA PRO A 16 19.27 1.30 -5.32
C PRO A 16 17.88 1.08 -4.72
N SER A 17 17.71 1.27 -3.42
CA SER A 17 16.39 1.35 -2.78
C SER A 17 16.44 2.10 -1.46
N LYS A 18 16.71 3.40 -1.50
CA LYS A 18 16.22 4.30 -0.45
C LYS A 18 14.71 4.45 -0.65
N ARG A 19 13.95 3.41 -0.31
CA ARG A 19 12.53 3.58 0.00
C ARG A 19 12.48 4.27 1.35
N THR A 20 11.97 5.49 1.35
CA THR A 20 11.58 6.26 2.52
C THR A 20 10.83 5.33 3.47
N LYS A 21 11.41 5.08 4.66
CA LYS A 21 10.74 4.38 5.76
C LYS A 21 9.51 5.20 6.12
N LEU A 22 8.35 4.78 5.62
CA LEU A 22 7.08 5.24 6.15
C LEU A 22 6.97 4.72 7.58
N ASP A 23 6.60 5.64 8.46
CA ASP A 23 6.44 5.47 9.89
C ASP A 23 5.76 4.13 10.29
N PRO A 24 6.35 3.35 11.22
CA PRO A 24 5.83 2.04 11.59
C PRO A 24 4.52 2.10 12.40
N SER A 25 4.09 3.28 12.87
CA SER A 25 2.96 3.39 13.81
C SER A 25 1.60 3.15 13.16
N TYR A 26 1.47 3.25 11.84
CA TYR A 26 0.24 2.89 11.11
C TYR A 26 0.12 1.39 10.81
N SER A 27 1.18 0.61 11.01
CA SER A 27 1.21 -0.82 10.67
C SER A 27 0.43 -1.71 11.64
N GLU A 28 0.14 -1.20 12.84
CA GLU A 28 -0.41 -1.97 13.97
C GLU A 28 -1.90 -2.32 13.78
N CYS A 29 -2.67 -1.54 13.00
CA CYS A 29 -4.10 -1.79 12.79
C CYS A 29 -4.43 -2.68 11.58
N GLY A 30 -3.42 -3.17 10.83
CA GLY A 30 -3.56 -4.04 9.64
C GLY A 30 -4.40 -3.49 8.47
N VAL A 31 -5.15 -2.41 8.66
CA VAL A 31 -5.97 -1.70 7.68
C VAL A 31 -5.36 -0.32 7.44
N THR A 32 -4.29 -0.29 6.64
CA THR A 32 -3.62 0.95 6.27
C THR A 32 -4.21 1.56 4.99
N GLU A 33 -4.11 2.89 4.88
CA GLU A 33 -4.49 3.63 3.67
C GLU A 33 -3.74 3.11 2.44
N GLU A 34 -2.43 2.85 2.59
CA GLU A 34 -1.60 2.30 1.52
C GLU A 34 -2.09 0.93 1.05
N ALA A 35 -2.53 0.06 1.96
CA ALA A 35 -3.06 -1.25 1.60
C ALA A 35 -4.34 -1.12 0.76
N VAL A 36 -5.29 -0.28 1.17
CA VAL A 36 -6.52 0.00 0.40
C VAL A 36 -6.18 0.61 -0.96
N ARG A 37 -5.26 1.58 -0.99
CA ARG A 37 -4.77 2.21 -2.21
C ARG A 37 -4.20 1.17 -3.19
N ARG A 38 -3.38 0.25 -2.68
CA ARG A 38 -2.79 -0.82 -3.49
C ARG A 38 -3.83 -1.77 -4.08
N TYR A 39 -4.90 -2.09 -3.35
CA TYR A 39 -5.97 -2.94 -3.87
C TYR A 39 -6.73 -2.26 -5.01
N LEU A 40 -7.15 -1.01 -4.81
CA LEU A 40 -7.93 -0.24 -5.80
C LEU A 40 -7.11 0.13 -7.05
N ALA A 41 -5.78 0.26 -6.95
CA ALA A 41 -4.90 0.53 -8.08
C ALA A 41 -4.64 -0.71 -8.95
N ARG A 42 -4.74 -1.91 -8.39
CA ARG A 42 -4.51 -3.17 -9.12
C ARG A 42 -5.74 -3.60 -9.91
N LYS A 43 -6.90 -3.53 -9.27
CA LYS A 43 -8.16 -3.97 -9.86
C LYS A 43 -9.30 -3.12 -9.29
N PRO A 44 -10.26 -2.69 -10.12
CA PRO A 44 -11.49 -2.10 -9.61
C PRO A 44 -12.14 -3.05 -8.59
N MET A 45 -12.40 -2.56 -7.39
CA MET A 45 -12.92 -3.34 -6.27
C MET A 45 -14.05 -2.61 -5.56
N THR A 46 -15.00 -3.36 -5.01
CA THR A 46 -16.12 -2.81 -4.25
C THR A 46 -15.78 -2.66 -2.76
N THR A 47 -16.55 -1.85 -2.04
CA THR A 47 -16.40 -1.68 -0.58
C THR A 47 -16.57 -3.01 0.17
N THR A 48 -17.51 -3.86 -0.27
CA THR A 48 -17.77 -5.17 0.35
C THR A 48 -16.59 -6.13 0.15
N GLU A 49 -15.96 -6.10 -1.03
CA GLU A 49 -14.74 -6.88 -1.28
C GLU A 49 -13.57 -6.39 -0.43
N LEU A 50 -13.39 -5.07 -0.30
CA LEU A 50 -12.36 -4.50 0.59
C LEU A 50 -12.57 -4.98 2.03
N LEU A 51 -13.78 -4.83 2.58
CA LEU A 51 -14.10 -5.29 3.93
C LEU A 51 -13.84 -6.79 4.10
N THR A 52 -14.18 -7.61 3.10
CA THR A 52 -13.95 -9.06 3.13
C THR A 52 -12.46 -9.40 3.20
N LYS A 53 -11.59 -8.68 2.47
CA LYS A 53 -10.13 -8.91 2.49
C LYS A 53 -9.52 -8.58 3.86
N PHE A 54 -9.92 -7.47 4.47
CA PHE A 54 -9.39 -7.06 5.76
C PHE A 54 -10.00 -7.82 6.95
N LYS A 55 -11.19 -8.39 6.79
CA LYS A 55 -11.79 -9.34 7.76
C LYS A 55 -11.09 -10.71 7.76
N SER A 56 -10.65 -11.18 6.58
CA SER A 56 -9.97 -12.49 6.45
C SER A 56 -8.52 -12.45 6.93
N LYS A 57 -7.84 -11.30 6.82
CA LYS A 57 -6.60 -11.06 7.55
C LYS A 57 -6.96 -11.05 9.04
N ARG A 58 -6.31 -11.89 9.85
CA ARG A 58 -6.54 -11.98 11.31
C ARG A 58 -6.03 -10.71 12.01
N THR A 59 -6.73 -9.61 11.75
CA THR A 59 -6.32 -8.25 12.10
C THR A 59 -6.72 -7.89 13.54
N GLY A 60 -7.50 -8.74 14.22
CA GLY A 60 -7.90 -8.53 15.62
C GLY A 60 -8.81 -7.33 15.85
N VAL A 61 -9.17 -6.58 14.79
CA VAL A 61 -10.07 -5.43 14.84
C VAL A 61 -11.53 -5.87 14.83
N SER A 62 -12.37 -5.16 15.59
CA SER A 62 -13.82 -5.33 15.54
C SER A 62 -14.37 -4.92 14.17
N SER A 63 -15.43 -5.61 13.73
CA SER A 63 -16.07 -5.35 12.43
C SER A 63 -16.52 -3.88 12.29
N GLU A 64 -16.98 -3.27 13.38
CA GLU A 64 -17.41 -1.87 13.43
C GLU A 64 -16.24 -0.92 13.18
N ARG A 65 -15.12 -1.09 13.91
CA ARG A 65 -13.92 -0.27 13.69
C ARG A 65 -13.33 -0.45 12.31
N LEU A 66 -13.42 -1.65 11.73
CA LEU A 66 -13.00 -1.89 10.35
C LEU A 66 -13.84 -1.05 9.37
N VAL A 67 -15.17 -1.05 9.51
CA VAL A 67 -16.07 -0.29 8.63
C VAL A 67 -15.82 1.21 8.73
N GLU A 68 -15.65 1.72 9.96
CA GLU A 68 -15.36 3.14 10.18
C GLU A 68 -14.01 3.56 9.61
N THR A 69 -12.96 2.78 9.88
CA THR A 69 -11.61 3.03 9.35
C THR A 69 -11.60 2.97 7.83
N MET A 70 -12.26 1.97 7.24
CA MET A 70 -12.41 1.84 5.79
C MET A 70 -13.12 3.05 5.18
N THR A 71 -14.19 3.52 5.82
CA THR A 71 -14.94 4.71 5.38
C THR A 71 -14.06 5.96 5.43
N GLN A 72 -13.28 6.15 6.49
CA GLN A 72 -12.35 7.28 6.61
C GLN A 72 -11.26 7.23 5.53
N ILE A 73 -10.68 6.06 5.27
CA ILE A 73 -9.66 5.86 4.24
C ILE A 73 -10.22 6.15 2.84
N LEU A 74 -11.41 5.62 2.50
CA LEU A 74 -12.02 5.87 1.20
C LEU A 74 -12.34 7.35 0.97
N LYS A 75 -12.74 8.08 2.01
CA LYS A 75 -12.94 9.54 1.95
C LYS A 75 -11.64 10.29 1.68
N ARG A 76 -10.52 9.87 2.30
CA ARG A 76 -9.20 10.48 2.08
C ARG A 76 -8.66 10.22 0.68
N ILE A 77 -8.81 8.99 0.18
CA ILE A 77 -8.32 8.59 -1.14
C ILE A 77 -9.17 9.19 -2.28
N ASN A 78 -10.47 9.41 -2.04
CA ASN A 78 -11.47 9.85 -3.02
C ASN A 78 -11.39 9.05 -4.34
N PRO A 79 -11.70 7.74 -4.32
CA PRO A 79 -11.55 6.87 -5.47
C PRO A 79 -12.55 7.22 -6.59
N VAL A 80 -12.17 6.87 -7.82
CA VAL A 80 -13.04 6.98 -8.99
C VAL A 80 -14.10 5.88 -8.93
N LYS A 81 -15.36 6.28 -9.11
CA LYS A 81 -16.48 5.35 -9.21
C LYS A 81 -16.62 4.89 -10.66
N GLN A 82 -16.66 3.59 -10.87
CA GLN A 82 -16.87 2.99 -12.19
C GLN A 82 -18.03 2.01 -12.16
N ASN A 83 -18.93 2.11 -13.13
CA ASN A 83 -20.02 1.17 -13.29
C ASN A 83 -19.60 0.11 -14.32
N ILE A 84 -19.28 -1.09 -13.84
CA ILE A 84 -18.84 -2.22 -14.67
C ILE A 84 -19.88 -3.33 -14.52
N ASN A 85 -20.50 -3.75 -15.62
CA ASN A 85 -21.52 -4.81 -15.64
C ASN A 85 -22.65 -4.60 -14.62
N GLY A 86 -23.14 -3.36 -14.49
CA GLY A 86 -24.23 -3.02 -13.57
C GLY A 86 -23.84 -2.97 -12.09
N LYS A 87 -22.57 -3.18 -11.74
CA LYS A 87 -22.04 -3.03 -10.37
C LYS A 87 -21.12 -1.82 -10.27
N MET A 88 -21.22 -1.09 -9.15
CA MET A 88 -20.33 0.03 -8.85
C MET A 88 -19.04 -0.48 -8.22
N TYR A 89 -17.93 -0.23 -8.89
CA TYR A 89 -16.57 -0.47 -8.41
C TYR A 89 -15.87 0.84 -8.09
N LEU A 90 -14.89 0.75 -7.21
CA LEU A 90 -13.98 1.82 -6.87
C LEU A 90 -12.63 1.49 -7.49
N SER A 91 -11.99 2.45 -8.14
CA SER A 91 -10.63 2.31 -8.67
C SER A 91 -9.85 3.61 -8.51
N ILE A 92 -8.53 3.50 -8.56
CA ILE A 92 -7.63 4.64 -8.62
C ILE A 92 -6.61 4.40 -9.70
N LYS A 93 -6.26 5.48 -10.41
CA LYS A 93 -5.13 5.43 -11.34
C LYS A 93 -3.84 5.53 -10.52
N PRO A 94 -2.82 4.72 -10.82
CA PRO A 94 -1.50 4.94 -10.24
C PRO A 94 -1.00 6.31 -10.72
N THR A 95 -0.79 7.23 -9.78
CA THR A 95 0.02 8.44 -9.98
C THR A 95 1.48 8.08 -9.83
#